data_AF-A0A085NH61-F1
#
_entry.id   AF-A0A085NH61-F1
#
_cell.length_a   1.000
_cell.length_b   1.000
_cell.length_c   1.000
_cell.angle_alpha   90.00
_cell.angle_beta   90.00
_cell.angle_gamma   90.00
#
_symmetry.space_group_name_H-M   'P 1'
#
loop_
_entity.id
_entity.type
_entity.pdbx_description
1 polymer ?
#
loop_
_entity_poly.entity_id
_entity_poly.type
_entity_poly.pdbx_seq_one_letter_code
_entity_poly.pdbx_strand_id
1 'polypeptide(L)'
;MLVISATGDAVLKLLLVYHSEFARALRDIDKKTLPVVFRAHRSGWNTRLIFSDYISNYVGPFVERYCRENNLRNGYSSIKHNGVRRNVNVVFLPLNTTSVLQSYDQGLTARIKAYYTQNVMRFIVSAIDEEGNSGAPLLQIWKSYYIRLTVTSIGDAVDGLTVPMRNGVWKKLCPEAKVRTIEHKCGDSGIGKEGRIHGI
;
A
#
# COMPACT_ATOMS: atom_id res chain seq x y z
N MET A 1 5.78 6.21 -1.78
CA MET A 1 4.50 6.56 -2.41
C MET A 1 3.51 5.42 -2.22
N LEU A 2 2.32 5.71 -1.68
CA LEU A 2 1.26 4.72 -1.45
C LEU A 2 0.26 4.76 -2.61
N VAL A 3 -0.21 3.60 -3.07
CA VAL A 3 -1.25 3.49 -4.10
C VAL A 3 -2.34 2.54 -3.60
N ILE A 4 -3.58 3.04 -3.58
CA ILE A 4 -4.75 2.32 -3.07
C ILE A 4 -5.88 2.48 -4.09
N SER A 5 -6.64 1.43 -4.33
CA SER A 5 -7.88 1.45 -5.12
C SER A 5 -8.95 2.34 -4.50
N ALA A 6 -9.86 2.91 -5.30
CA ALA A 6 -10.94 3.76 -4.80
C ALA A 6 -11.90 3.03 -3.83
N THR A 7 -12.10 1.74 -4.06
CA THR A 7 -12.84 0.81 -3.21
C THR A 7 -12.11 0.51 -1.89
N GLY A 8 -10.79 0.67 -1.86
CA GLY A 8 -9.96 0.43 -0.68
C GLY A 8 -9.64 -1.05 -0.44
N ASP A 9 -10.00 -1.95 -1.36
CA ASP A 9 -9.79 -3.40 -1.27
C ASP A 9 -8.41 -3.83 -1.79
N ALA A 10 -7.86 -3.11 -2.77
CA ALA A 10 -6.49 -3.33 -3.26
C ALA A 10 -5.52 -2.22 -2.85
N VAL A 11 -4.30 -2.61 -2.45
CA VAL A 11 -3.17 -1.75 -2.10
C VAL A 11 -1.91 -2.27 -2.78
N LEU A 12 -1.10 -1.36 -3.34
CA LEU A 12 0.22 -1.68 -3.88
C LEU A 12 1.30 -1.40 -2.83
N LYS A 13 2.34 -2.24 -2.81
CA LYS A 13 3.55 -2.05 -1.99
C LYS A 13 4.09 -0.62 -2.13
N LEU A 14 4.33 0.04 -0.99
CA LEU A 14 4.81 1.41 -0.95
C LEU A 14 6.21 1.53 -1.59
N LEU A 15 6.43 2.54 -2.44
CA LEU A 15 7.78 2.93 -2.83
C LEU A 15 8.55 3.55 -1.65
N LEU A 16 9.67 2.93 -1.27
CA LEU A 16 10.62 3.44 -0.28
C LEU A 16 11.95 3.77 -0.98
N VAL A 17 12.42 5.01 -0.84
CA VAL A 17 13.74 5.44 -1.32
C VAL A 17 14.68 5.59 -0.14
N TYR A 18 15.80 4.89 -0.18
CA TYR A 18 16.82 4.93 0.86
C TYR A 18 18.15 5.45 0.32
N HIS A 19 19.02 5.98 1.18
CA HIS A 19 20.26 6.63 0.75
C HIS A 19 21.34 5.64 0.27
N SER A 20 21.24 4.36 0.62
CA SER A 20 22.24 3.34 0.29
C SER A 20 21.62 2.11 -0.37
N GLU A 21 22.23 1.64 -1.45
CA GLU A 21 21.79 0.43 -2.14
C GLU A 21 22.15 -0.85 -1.40
N PHE A 22 23.29 -0.83 -0.70
CA PHE A 22 23.89 -1.95 0.01
C PHE A 22 23.93 -1.67 1.51
N ALA A 23 22.80 -1.27 2.08
CA ALA A 23 22.67 -1.13 3.51
C ALA A 23 23.02 -2.46 4.18
N ARG A 24 23.97 -2.47 5.11
CA ARG A 24 24.46 -3.70 5.76
C ARG A 24 23.33 -4.55 6.35
N ALA A 25 22.30 -3.91 6.90
CA ALA A 25 21.15 -4.59 7.50
C ALA A 25 20.19 -5.22 6.47
N LEU A 26 20.34 -4.92 5.18
CA LEU A 26 19.61 -5.53 4.06
C LEU A 26 20.52 -6.41 3.20
N ARG A 27 21.73 -6.72 3.66
CA ARG A 27 22.64 -7.64 2.99
C ARG A 27 21.96 -9.03 2.92
N ASP A 28 22.11 -9.70 1.79
CA ASP A 28 21.58 -11.05 1.51
C ASP A 28 20.04 -11.19 1.52
N ILE A 29 19.31 -10.08 1.62
CA ILE A 29 17.85 -10.07 1.47
C ILE A 29 17.49 -9.76 0.01
N ASP A 30 16.68 -10.64 -0.60
CA ASP A 30 16.06 -10.32 -1.88
C ASP A 30 15.09 -9.13 -1.71
N LYS A 31 15.43 -8.00 -2.32
CA LYS A 31 14.64 -6.77 -2.27
C LYS A 31 13.20 -6.95 -2.76
N LYS A 32 12.91 -7.99 -3.56
CA LYS A 32 11.55 -8.30 -4.04
C LYS A 32 10.64 -8.87 -2.94
N THR A 33 11.22 -9.52 -1.93
CA THR A 33 10.47 -10.11 -0.81
C THR A 33 10.06 -9.07 0.22
N LEU A 34 10.71 -7.90 0.22
CA LEU A 34 10.36 -6.79 1.10
C LEU A 34 8.89 -6.38 0.92
N PRO A 35 8.21 -5.94 2.00
CA PRO A 35 6.82 -5.43 1.92
C PRO A 35 6.71 -4.07 1.20
N VAL A 36 7.84 -3.52 0.75
CA VAL A 36 7.94 -2.24 0.03
C VAL A 36 8.65 -2.43 -1.30
N VAL A 37 8.41 -1.53 -2.25
CA VAL A 37 9.27 -1.40 -3.42
C VAL A 37 10.48 -0.57 -3.02
N PHE A 38 11.62 -1.24 -2.81
CA PHE A 38 12.84 -0.58 -2.39
C PHE A 38 13.61 0.02 -3.58
N ARG A 39 14.03 1.28 -3.43
CA ARG A 39 14.94 1.97 -4.35
C ARG A 39 16.02 2.69 -3.56
N ALA A 40 17.20 2.80 -4.15
CA ALA A 40 18.32 3.49 -3.53
C ALA A 40 18.72 4.72 -4.34
N HIS A 41 19.01 5.81 -3.64
CA HIS A 41 19.54 7.03 -4.23
C HIS A 41 20.28 7.81 -3.17
N ARG A 42 21.52 8.23 -3.42
CA ARG A 42 22.42 8.87 -2.43
C ARG A 42 21.80 9.98 -1.59
N SER A 43 20.85 10.72 -2.16
CA SER A 43 20.19 11.83 -1.49
C SER A 43 19.00 11.40 -0.61
N GLY A 44 18.49 10.17 -0.77
CA GLY A 44 17.26 9.69 -0.15
C GLY A 44 15.97 10.24 -0.78
N TRP A 45 16.09 11.10 -1.80
CA TRP A 45 14.95 11.72 -2.46
C TRP A 45 14.41 10.88 -3.62
N ASN A 46 13.10 10.97 -3.84
CA ASN A 46 12.45 10.41 -5.01
C ASN A 46 12.78 11.24 -6.26
N THR A 47 13.54 10.69 -7.20
CA THR A 47 13.89 11.35 -8.46
C THR A 47 12.85 11.06 -9.54
N ARG A 48 12.83 11.87 -10.61
CA ARG A 48 11.96 11.62 -11.77
C ARG A 48 12.14 10.23 -12.36
N LEU A 49 13.38 9.73 -12.40
CA LEU A 49 13.70 8.40 -12.91
C LEU A 49 13.11 7.31 -12.02
N ILE A 50 13.30 7.41 -10.69
CA ILE A 50 12.77 6.46 -9.72
C ILE A 50 11.24 6.44 -9.75
N PHE A 51 10.63 7.62 -9.81
CA PHE A 51 9.18 7.74 -9.93
C PHE A 51 8.65 7.13 -11.23
N SER A 52 9.26 7.45 -12.37
CA SER A 52 8.86 6.92 -13.68
C SER A 52 9.00 5.40 -13.77
N ASP A 53 10.09 4.85 -13.20
CA ASP A 53 10.29 3.41 -13.05
C ASP A 53 9.20 2.77 -12.18
N TYR A 54 8.90 3.36 -11.02
CA TYR A 54 7.85 2.86 -10.13
C TYR A 54 6.46 2.85 -10.79
N ILE A 55 6.09 3.93 -11.48
CA ILE A 55 4.82 4.01 -12.21
C ILE A 55 4.76 2.93 -13.31
N SER A 56 5.82 2.81 -14.10
CA SER A 56 5.81 1.93 -15.29
C SER A 56 5.88 0.45 -14.93
N ASN A 57 6.65 0.09 -13.91
CA ASN A 57 6.95 -1.30 -13.57
C ASN A 57 6.12 -1.87 -12.43
N TYR A 58 5.48 -1.03 -11.60
CA TYR A 58 4.65 -1.50 -10.48
C TYR A 58 3.22 -0.99 -10.59
N VAL A 59 3.01 0.32 -10.72
CA VAL A 59 1.65 0.89 -10.75
C VAL A 59 0.88 0.44 -11.99
N GLY A 60 1.47 0.55 -13.18
CA GLY A 60 0.86 0.11 -14.44
C GLY A 60 0.35 -1.34 -14.39
N PRO A 61 1.24 -2.32 -14.16
CA PRO A 61 0.84 -3.73 -14.04
C PRO A 61 -0.17 -4.01 -12.92
N PHE A 62 -0.06 -3.30 -11.79
CA PHE A 62 -1.01 -3.43 -10.69
C PHE A 62 -2.41 -2.99 -11.09
N VAL A 63 -2.55 -1.83 -11.72
CA VAL A 63 -3.83 -1.30 -12.21
C VAL A 63 -4.42 -2.22 -13.27
N GLU A 64 -3.62 -2.64 -14.25
CA GLU A 64 -4.06 -3.55 -15.32
C GLU A 64 -4.61 -4.86 -14.75
N ARG A 65 -3.89 -5.47 -13.80
CA ARG A 65 -4.32 -6.70 -13.15
C ARG A 65 -5.62 -6.49 -12.37
N TYR A 66 -5.68 -5.44 -11.55
CA TYR A 66 -6.86 -5.13 -10.75
C TYR A 66 -8.12 -4.90 -11.60
N CYS A 67 -8.01 -4.14 -12.69
CA CYS A 67 -9.12 -3.90 -13.60
C CYS A 67 -9.60 -5.20 -14.27
N ARG A 68 -8.66 -6.04 -14.72
CA ARG A 68 -8.95 -7.34 -15.33
C ARG A 68 -9.68 -8.27 -14.37
N GLU A 69 -9.19 -8.40 -13.13
CA GLU A 69 -9.78 -9.27 -12.10
C GLU A 69 -11.18 -8.81 -11.67
N ASN A 70 -11.44 -7.50 -11.68
CA ASN A 70 -12.72 -6.94 -11.27
C ASN A 70 -13.72 -6.71 -12.42
N ASN A 71 -13.41 -7.17 -13.63
CA ASN A 71 -14.19 -6.92 -14.85
C ASN A 71 -14.51 -5.43 -15.05
N LEU A 72 -13.58 -4.56 -14.66
CA LEU A 72 -13.72 -3.12 -14.87
C LEU A 72 -13.28 -2.84 -16.30
N ARG A 73 -14.20 -2.26 -17.09
CA ARG A 73 -13.85 -1.74 -18.40
C ARG A 73 -12.76 -0.69 -18.19
N ASN A 74 -11.57 -0.95 -18.70
CA ASN A 74 -10.48 0.03 -18.73
C ASN A 74 -10.95 1.18 -19.63
N GLY A 75 -11.62 2.17 -19.06
CA GLY A 75 -12.41 3.16 -19.78
C GLY A 75 -11.60 4.18 -20.59
N TYR A 76 -10.27 4.08 -20.64
CA TYR A 76 -9.44 5.13 -21.19
C TYR A 76 -8.44 4.59 -22.20
N SER A 77 -8.81 4.74 -23.48
CA SER A 77 -7.88 4.67 -24.59
C SER A 77 -6.94 5.87 -24.56
N SER A 78 -5.64 5.59 -24.60
CA SER A 78 -4.55 6.43 -25.11
C SER A 78 -4.53 7.92 -24.77
N ILE A 79 -3.72 8.29 -23.77
CA ILE A 79 -2.91 9.51 -23.86
C ILE A 79 -1.45 9.08 -23.84
N LYS A 80 -0.78 9.16 -25.00
CA LYS A 80 0.67 9.04 -25.06
C LYS A 80 1.25 10.30 -24.43
N HIS A 81 1.71 10.19 -23.18
CA HIS A 81 2.68 11.13 -22.65
C HIS A 81 3.87 10.35 -22.07
N ASN A 82 5.02 10.49 -22.73
CA ASN A 82 6.37 10.21 -22.23
C ASN A 82 6.61 8.87 -21.50
N GLY A 83 6.23 7.75 -22.13
CA GLY A 83 6.76 6.42 -21.76
C GLY A 83 6.01 5.68 -20.64
N VAL A 84 4.88 6.20 -20.15
CA VAL A 84 4.00 5.46 -19.24
C VAL A 84 3.13 4.48 -20.05
N ARG A 85 3.00 3.24 -19.57
CA ARG A 85 2.23 2.16 -20.22
C ARG A 85 0.78 2.59 -20.51
N ARG A 86 0.22 2.00 -21.57
CA ARG A 86 -1.01 2.37 -22.31
C ARG A 86 -2.32 2.52 -21.51
N ASN A 87 -2.32 2.31 -20.19
CA ASN A 87 -3.54 2.12 -19.38
C ASN A 87 -3.59 2.92 -18.07
N VAL A 88 -2.58 3.74 -17.75
CA VAL A 88 -2.57 4.58 -16.54
C VAL A 88 -2.43 6.04 -16.93
N ASN A 89 -3.49 6.81 -16.71
CA ASN A 89 -3.44 8.26 -16.82
C ASN A 89 -2.94 8.85 -15.50
N VAL A 90 -1.80 9.55 -15.54
CA VAL A 90 -1.27 10.27 -14.39
C VAL A 90 -1.75 11.72 -14.50
N VAL A 91 -2.75 12.07 -13.71
CA VAL A 91 -3.24 13.46 -13.62
C VAL A 91 -2.46 14.16 -12.52
N PHE A 92 -1.76 15.24 -12.88
CA PHE A 92 -1.17 16.14 -11.90
C PHE A 92 -2.26 17.04 -11.32
N LEU A 93 -2.32 17.14 -10.00
CA LEU A 93 -3.25 18.03 -9.34
C LEU A 93 -2.83 19.49 -9.57
N PRO A 94 -3.79 20.44 -9.68
CA PRO A 94 -3.48 21.86 -9.75
C PRO A 94 -2.63 22.32 -8.57
N LEU A 95 -1.76 23.29 -8.81
CA LEU A 95 -0.93 23.90 -7.77
C LEU A 95 -1.81 24.37 -6.58
N ASN A 96 -1.34 24.17 -5.35
CA ASN A 96 -2.04 24.53 -4.09
C ASN A 96 -3.32 23.74 -3.75
N THR A 97 -3.69 22.71 -4.51
CA THR A 97 -4.82 21.81 -4.15
C THR A 97 -4.38 20.49 -3.53
N THR A 98 -3.07 20.28 -3.40
CA THR A 98 -2.43 19.03 -2.99
C THR A 98 -2.96 18.50 -1.66
N SER A 99 -3.06 19.33 -0.63
CA SER A 99 -3.50 18.90 0.71
C SER A 99 -4.98 18.47 0.77
N VAL A 100 -5.81 19.03 -0.10
CA VAL A 100 -7.24 18.74 -0.16
C VAL A 100 -7.51 17.53 -1.05
N LEU A 101 -6.81 17.42 -2.18
CA LEU A 101 -7.08 16.41 -3.21
C LEU A 101 -6.18 15.16 -3.10
N GLN A 102 -5.04 15.23 -2.42
CA GLN A 102 -4.23 14.03 -2.19
C GLN A 102 -4.81 13.20 -1.05
N SER A 103 -5.23 11.97 -1.39
CA SER A 103 -5.59 10.93 -0.43
C SER A 103 -4.52 10.69 0.63
N TYR A 104 -3.26 11.01 0.32
CA TYR A 104 -2.13 10.97 1.25
C TYR A 104 -2.34 11.90 2.45
N ASP A 105 -2.86 13.11 2.25
CA ASP A 105 -3.01 14.13 3.30
C ASP A 105 -4.34 14.00 4.07
N GLN A 106 -5.24 13.13 3.61
CA GLN A 106 -6.56 12.91 4.23
C GLN A 106 -6.57 11.86 5.36
N GLY A 107 -5.48 11.79 6.13
CA GLY A 107 -5.41 11.02 7.37
C GLY A 107 -4.96 9.56 7.24
N LEU A 108 -4.65 9.06 6.02
CA LEU A 108 -3.93 7.79 5.86
C LEU A 108 -2.49 7.91 6.35
N THR A 109 -1.81 9.00 6.01
CA THR A 109 -0.45 9.27 6.50
C THR A 109 -0.38 9.34 8.01
N ALA A 110 -1.34 10.00 8.65
CA ALA A 110 -1.42 10.06 10.11
C ALA A 110 -1.56 8.66 10.74
N ARG A 111 -2.38 7.79 10.13
CA ARG A 111 -2.57 6.40 10.60
C ARG A 111 -1.33 5.54 10.38
N ILE A 112 -0.71 5.61 9.20
CA ILE A 112 0.54 4.89 8.93
C ILE A 112 1.63 5.34 9.92
N LYS A 113 1.75 6.65 10.18
CA LYS A 113 2.66 7.18 11.21
C LYS A 113 2.32 6.64 12.59
N ALA A 114 1.04 6.59 12.97
CA ALA A 114 0.62 6.05 14.26
C ALA A 114 0.98 4.55 14.39
N TYR A 115 0.67 3.72 13.39
CA TYR A 115 1.02 2.30 13.40
C TYR A 115 2.53 2.07 13.40
N TYR A 116 3.27 2.83 12.58
CA TYR A 116 4.73 2.78 12.58
C TYR A 116 5.29 3.13 13.98
N THR A 117 4.82 4.22 14.59
CA THR A 117 5.25 4.62 15.94
C THR A 117 4.89 3.55 16.97
N GLN A 118 3.71 2.95 16.90
CA GLN A 118 3.33 1.83 17.78
C GLN A 118 4.28 0.65 17.63
N ASN A 119 4.67 0.28 16.41
CA ASN A 119 5.62 -0.80 16.17
C ASN A 119 7.03 -0.47 16.70
N VAL A 120 7.49 0.78 16.55
CA VAL A 120 8.75 1.24 17.15
C VAL A 120 8.69 1.18 18.68
N MET A 121 7.58 1.63 19.29
CA MET A 121 7.43 1.59 20.74
C MET A 121 7.37 0.15 21.27
N ARG A 122 6.66 -0.75 20.58
CA ARG A 122 6.67 -2.18 20.91
C ARG A 122 8.08 -2.75 20.86
N PHE A 123 8.85 -2.44 19.83
CA PHE A 123 10.25 -2.87 19.74
C PHE A 123 11.08 -2.38 20.94
N ILE A 124 10.93 -1.11 21.32
CA ILE A 124 11.67 -0.54 22.46
C ILE A 124 11.27 -1.24 23.76
N VAL A 125 9.98 -1.41 24.01
CA VAL A 125 9.49 -2.08 25.23
C VAL A 125 9.97 -3.53 25.29
N SER A 126 9.84 -4.29 24.21
CA SER A 126 10.32 -5.68 24.16
C SER A 126 11.83 -5.77 24.38
N ALA A 127 12.62 -4.86 23.84
CA ALA A 127 14.06 -4.83 24.07
C ALA A 127 14.41 -4.53 25.55
N ILE A 128 13.68 -3.62 26.20
CA ILE A 128 13.87 -3.31 27.63
C ILE A 128 13.52 -4.52 28.51
N ASP A 129 12.42 -5.22 28.20
CA ASP A 129 11.98 -6.40 28.94
C ASP A 129 12.98 -7.56 28.80
N GLU A 130 13.51 -7.79 27.58
CA GLU A 130 14.51 -8.82 27.29
C GLU A 130 15.87 -8.54 27.95
N GLU A 131 16.27 -7.28 28.06
CA GLU A 131 17.52 -6.87 28.72
C GLU A 131 17.49 -7.03 30.25
N GLY A 132 16.36 -7.43 30.84
CA GLY A 132 16.31 -7.96 32.20
C GLY A 132 16.87 -7.02 33.27
N ASN A 133 16.46 -5.75 33.25
CA ASN A 133 16.91 -4.73 34.21
C ASN A 133 18.42 -4.40 34.16
N SER A 134 19.13 -4.79 33.10
CA SER A 134 20.55 -4.46 32.89
C SER A 134 20.84 -2.96 32.71
N GLY A 135 19.80 -2.13 32.62
CA GLY A 135 19.90 -0.67 32.56
C GLY A 135 20.54 -0.17 31.27
N ALA A 136 20.48 -0.95 30.17
CA ALA A 136 21.07 -0.51 28.93
C ALA A 136 20.46 0.84 28.51
N PRO A 137 21.29 1.80 28.07
CA PRO A 137 20.77 3.10 27.69
C PRO A 137 19.81 2.95 26.51
N LEU A 138 18.67 3.66 26.53
CA LEU A 138 17.73 3.73 25.41
C LEU A 138 18.41 3.99 24.05
N LEU A 139 19.52 4.74 24.07
CA LEU A 139 20.34 5.01 22.89
C LEU A 139 20.97 3.74 22.28
N GLN A 140 21.34 2.76 23.10
CA GLN A 140 21.88 1.48 22.66
C GLN A 140 20.81 0.62 21.98
N ILE A 141 19.62 0.55 22.58
CA ILE A 141 18.44 -0.09 21.98
C ILE A 141 18.08 0.59 20.66
N TRP A 142 18.08 1.93 20.61
CA TRP A 142 17.79 2.66 19.38
C TRP A 142 18.81 2.36 18.27
N LYS A 143 20.09 2.19 18.61
CA LYS A 143 21.15 1.82 17.64
C LYS A 143 20.97 0.43 17.05
N SER A 144 20.22 -0.47 17.68
CA SER A 144 19.88 -1.78 17.11
C SER A 144 18.63 -1.74 16.22
N TYR A 145 17.90 -0.61 16.17
CA TYR A 145 16.77 -0.43 15.26
C TYR A 145 17.23 -0.15 13.82
N TYR A 146 17.58 -1.21 13.09
CA TYR A 146 18.08 -1.09 11.73
C TYR A 146 16.98 -0.85 10.67
N ILE A 147 17.37 -0.37 9.48
CA ILE A 147 16.49 -0.13 8.33
C ILE A 147 15.62 -1.34 7.96
N ARG A 148 16.07 -2.57 8.22
CA ARG A 148 15.27 -3.79 8.03
C ARG A 148 14.00 -3.78 8.89
N LEU A 149 14.13 -3.40 10.16
CA LEU A 149 12.99 -3.26 11.07
C LEU A 149 12.09 -2.11 10.60
N THR A 150 12.66 -1.00 10.18
CA THR A 150 11.90 0.12 9.60
C THR A 150 11.07 -0.32 8.38
N VAL A 151 11.67 -1.07 7.45
CA VAL A 151 10.97 -1.59 6.26
C VAL A 151 9.82 -2.51 6.65
N THR A 152 10.04 -3.38 7.63
CA THR A 152 9.02 -4.30 8.15
C THR A 152 7.89 -3.52 8.81
N SER A 153 8.21 -2.60 9.73
CA SER A 153 7.23 -1.76 10.43
C SER A 153 6.40 -0.88 9.49
N ILE A 154 6.98 -0.41 8.36
CA ILE A 154 6.23 0.29 7.32
C ILE A 154 5.26 -0.66 6.62
N GLY A 155 5.70 -1.89 6.28
CA GLY A 155 4.84 -2.93 5.72
C GLY A 155 3.66 -3.23 6.64
N ASP A 156 3.94 -3.55 7.90
CA ASP A 156 2.93 -3.84 8.91
C ASP A 156 1.95 -2.66 9.11
N ALA A 157 2.45 -1.43 9.07
CA ALA A 157 1.63 -0.23 9.18
C ALA A 157 0.68 -0.03 7.99
N VAL A 158 1.10 -0.43 6.78
CA VAL A 158 0.25 -0.39 5.58
C VAL A 158 -0.77 -1.53 5.61
N ASP A 159 -0.36 -2.73 6.01
CA ASP A 159 -1.23 -3.90 6.12
C ASP A 159 -2.28 -3.74 7.22
N GLY A 160 -1.94 -3.04 8.31
CA GLY A 160 -2.88 -2.67 9.37
C GLY A 160 -3.99 -1.70 8.96
N LEU A 161 -3.91 -1.09 7.77
CA LEU A 161 -5.00 -0.25 7.26
C LEU A 161 -6.17 -1.12 6.79
N THR A 162 -7.31 -1.06 7.47
CA THR A 162 -8.49 -1.83 7.05
C THR A 162 -9.13 -1.28 5.76
N VAL A 163 -9.90 -2.12 5.05
CA VAL A 163 -10.66 -1.69 3.85
C VAL A 163 -11.55 -0.47 4.15
N PRO A 164 -12.33 -0.43 5.25
CA PRO A 164 -13.12 0.76 5.59
C PRO A 164 -12.27 2.02 5.79
N MET A 165 -11.08 1.91 6.41
CA MET A 165 -10.18 3.05 6.61
C MET A 165 -9.67 3.59 5.28
N ARG A 166 -9.31 2.69 4.36
CA ARG A 166 -8.83 3.04 3.02
C ARG A 166 -9.95 3.62 2.14
N ASN A 167 -11.12 3.01 2.18
CA ASN A 167 -12.31 3.49 1.48
C ASN A 167 -12.76 4.87 1.99
N GLY A 168 -12.70 5.09 3.31
CA GLY A 168 -13.13 6.35 3.93
C GLY A 168 -12.38 7.58 3.40
N VAL A 169 -11.15 7.40 2.91
CA VAL A 169 -10.41 8.47 2.22
C VAL A 169 -11.02 8.78 0.86
N TRP A 170 -11.33 7.74 0.08
CA TRP A 170 -11.96 7.92 -1.22
C TRP A 170 -13.37 8.48 -1.13
N LYS A 171 -14.15 8.14 -0.08
CA LYS A 171 -15.47 8.77 0.14
C LYS A 171 -15.42 10.29 0.23
N LYS A 172 -14.33 10.86 0.76
CA LYS A 172 -14.15 12.32 0.84
C LYS A 172 -13.76 12.94 -0.50
N LEU A 173 -13.00 12.22 -1.33
CA LEU A 173 -12.48 12.70 -2.61
C LEU A 173 -13.42 12.43 -3.78
N CYS A 174 -14.09 11.28 -3.75
CA CYS A 174 -14.95 10.75 -4.80
C CYS A 174 -16.10 9.96 -4.14
N PRO A 175 -17.17 10.63 -3.67
CA PRO A 175 -18.30 9.99 -2.98
C PRO A 175 -19.00 8.89 -3.80
N GLU A 176 -18.87 8.95 -5.12
CA GLU A 176 -19.46 8.00 -6.08
C GLU A 176 -18.73 6.64 -6.14
N ALA A 177 -17.55 6.52 -5.51
CA ALA A 177 -16.80 5.26 -5.47
C ALA A 177 -17.54 4.21 -4.62
N LYS A 178 -18.35 3.36 -5.26
CA LYS A 178 -19.16 2.31 -4.59
C LYS A 178 -18.28 1.13 -4.14
N VAL A 179 -18.42 0.73 -2.87
CA VAL A 179 -17.88 -0.54 -2.34
C VAL A 179 -18.70 -1.69 -2.91
N ARG A 180 -18.04 -2.65 -3.57
CA ARG A 180 -18.68 -3.96 -3.80
C ARG A 180 -18.60 -4.72 -2.48
N THR A 181 -19.70 -4.79 -1.74
CA THR A 181 -19.80 -5.76 -0.64
C THR A 181 -19.74 -7.14 -1.29
N ILE A 182 -18.65 -7.87 -1.10
CA ILE A 182 -18.60 -9.29 -1.44
C ILE A 182 -19.42 -9.98 -0.36
N GLU A 183 -20.72 -10.17 -0.61
CA GLU A 183 -21.50 -11.13 0.16
C GLU A 183 -20.95 -12.52 -0.16
N HIS A 184 -20.25 -13.11 0.81
CA HIS A 184 -20.04 -14.55 0.85
C HIS A 184 -21.43 -15.19 0.95
N LYS A 185 -22.02 -15.61 -0.17
CA LYS A 185 -23.09 -16.60 -0.12
C LYS A 185 -22.46 -17.90 0.38
N CYS A 186 -22.59 -18.14 1.69
CA CYS A 186 -22.43 -19.47 2.25
C CYS A 186 -23.42 -20.37 1.52
N GLY A 187 -22.90 -21.35 0.79
CA GLY A 187 -23.73 -22.30 0.06
C GLY A 187 -24.42 -23.23 1.03
N ASP A 188 -25.74 -23.14 1.14
CA ASP A 188 -26.54 -24.22 1.69
C ASP A 188 -26.76 -25.27 0.60
N SER A 189 -26.01 -26.36 0.73
CA SER A 189 -26.33 -27.66 0.15
C SER A 189 -27.50 -28.28 0.92
N GLY A 190 -28.61 -28.55 0.25
CA GLY A 190 -29.77 -29.18 0.88
C GLY A 190 -30.90 -29.58 -0.06
N ILE A 191 -30.70 -30.67 -0.80
CA ILE A 191 -31.65 -31.78 -1.04
C ILE A 191 -33.05 -31.43 -1.60
N GLY A 192 -33.22 -31.73 -2.90
CA GLY A 192 -34.33 -32.49 -3.49
C GLY A 192 -35.78 -32.07 -3.23
N LYS A 193 -36.48 -31.68 -4.31
CA LYS A 193 -37.70 -32.37 -4.75
C LYS A 193 -38.07 -32.02 -6.20
N GLU A 194 -38.34 -33.11 -6.90
CA GLU A 194 -38.83 -33.30 -8.26
C GLU A 194 -40.26 -32.74 -8.44
N GLY A 195 -40.61 -32.21 -9.61
CA GLY A 195 -42.00 -31.79 -9.86
C GLY A 195 -42.28 -30.92 -11.10
N ARG A 196 -42.43 -31.59 -12.26
CA ARG A 196 -43.52 -31.41 -13.24
C ARG A 196 -43.68 -30.08 -14.02
N ILE A 197 -43.26 -30.19 -15.28
CA ILE A 197 -43.81 -29.58 -16.53
C ILE A 197 -45.33 -29.33 -16.56
N HIS A 198 -45.73 -28.12 -16.98
CA HIS A 198 -46.83 -27.71 -17.88
C HIS A 198 -46.63 -26.18 -18.08
N GLY A 199 -46.62 -25.55 -19.26
CA GLY A 199 -47.40 -25.76 -20.48
C GLY A 199 -48.53 -24.73 -20.53
N ILE A 200 -48.27 -23.55 -21.11
CA ILE A 200 -48.96 -22.84 -22.23
C ILE A 200 -48.03 -21.70 -22.64
#